data_AF-A0A5N5TGH8-F1
#
_entry.id   AF-A0A5N5TGH8-F1
#
_cell.length_a   1.000
_cell.length_b   1.000
_cell.length_c   1.000
_cell.angle_alpha   90.00
_cell.angle_beta   90.00
_cell.angle_gamma   90.00
#
_symmetry.space_group_name_H-M   'P 1'
#
loop_
_entity.id
_entity.type
_entity.pdbx_description
1 polymer ?
#
loop_
_entity_poly.entity_id
_entity_poly.type
_entity_poly.pdbx_seq_one_letter_code
_entity_poly.pdbx_strand_id
1 'polypeptide(L)'
;MLICDNFVEILCLYFRDIHMNYLSYLLFCFGSHKALLMACSVIKLFILLCFLYEAKGWVATIPLVENEGYPGKCYYTKDDGTPLILDIGETFIPPPPECHEMVCSKFGEEYAISLTGCGSVGAPEGCEVIRDESATYPECCQPRFRCE
;
A
#
# COMPACT_ATOMS: atom_id res chain seq x y z
N MET A 1 4.35 -17.15 -16.19
CA MET A 1 5.31 -18.10 -15.61
C MET A 1 6.06 -18.97 -16.63
N LEU A 2 5.88 -18.79 -17.95
CA LEU A 2 6.60 -19.53 -19.02
C LEU A 2 7.48 -18.64 -19.93
N ILE A 3 7.51 -17.33 -19.67
CA ILE A 3 8.07 -16.34 -20.61
C ILE A 3 9.60 -16.24 -20.49
N CYS A 4 10.16 -16.41 -19.30
CA CYS A 4 11.60 -16.22 -19.08
C CYS A 4 12.44 -17.38 -19.60
N ASP A 5 12.01 -18.63 -19.42
CA ASP A 5 12.76 -19.80 -19.89
C ASP A 5 12.78 -19.88 -21.43
N ASN A 6 11.64 -19.57 -22.07
CA ASN A 6 11.51 -19.59 -23.53
C ASN A 6 12.37 -18.52 -24.23
N PHE A 7 12.51 -17.34 -23.61
CA PHE A 7 13.26 -16.23 -24.20
C PHE A 7 14.78 -16.51 -24.26
N VAL A 8 15.32 -17.24 -23.28
CA VAL A 8 16.74 -17.62 -23.22
C VAL A 8 17.08 -18.66 -24.28
N GLU A 9 16.21 -19.66 -24.48
CA GLU A 9 16.40 -20.67 -25.53
C GLU A 9 16.41 -20.02 -26.92
N ILE A 10 15.48 -19.09 -27.18
CA ILE A 10 15.39 -18.38 -28.46
C ILE A 10 16.65 -17.52 -28.73
N LEU A 11 17.15 -16.79 -27.72
CA LEU A 11 18.37 -15.99 -27.85
C LEU A 11 19.63 -16.84 -28.02
N CYS A 12 19.78 -17.93 -27.26
CA CYS A 12 20.91 -18.84 -27.43
C CYS A 12 20.87 -19.61 -28.76
N LEU A 13 19.68 -19.84 -29.35
CA LEU A 13 19.55 -20.37 -30.71
C LEU A 13 19.92 -19.34 -31.78
N TYR A 14 19.50 -18.09 -31.62
CA TYR A 14 19.84 -16.98 -32.54
C TYR A 14 21.36 -16.73 -32.62
N PHE A 15 22.06 -16.79 -31.49
CA PHE A 15 23.51 -16.59 -31.45
C PHE A 15 24.35 -17.81 -31.92
N ARG A 16 23.73 -18.97 -32.15
CA ARG A 16 24.41 -20.14 -32.73
C ARG A 16 24.68 -19.98 -34.24
N ASP A 17 23.83 -19.23 -34.94
CA ASP A 17 23.92 -19.03 -36.40
C ASP A 17 24.90 -17.93 -36.80
N ILE A 18 25.37 -17.12 -35.85
CA ILE A 18 26.45 -16.15 -36.03
C ILE A 18 27.75 -16.90 -35.72
N HIS A 19 28.73 -16.92 -36.64
CA HIS A 19 30.03 -17.61 -36.59
C HIS A 19 30.95 -17.20 -35.40
N MET A 20 30.44 -17.28 -34.17
CA MET A 20 31.13 -17.01 -32.92
C MET A 20 31.86 -18.27 -32.46
N ASN A 21 33.08 -18.12 -31.96
CA ASN A 21 33.84 -19.22 -31.35
C ASN A 21 33.03 -19.85 -30.19
N TYR A 22 33.03 -21.19 -30.13
CA TYR A 22 32.27 -22.00 -29.17
C TYR A 22 32.49 -21.60 -27.69
N LEU A 23 33.71 -21.15 -27.36
CA LEU A 23 34.07 -20.67 -26.02
C LEU A 23 33.39 -19.34 -25.68
N SER A 24 33.27 -18.42 -26.64
CA SER A 24 32.59 -17.13 -26.49
C SER A 24 31.08 -17.30 -26.39
N TYR A 25 30.51 -18.27 -27.13
CA TYR A 25 29.10 -18.66 -27.06
C TYR A 25 28.72 -19.20 -25.68
N LEU A 26 29.53 -20.13 -25.14
CA LEU A 26 29.32 -20.69 -23.81
C LEU A 26 29.42 -19.63 -22.72
N LEU A 27 30.41 -18.74 -22.77
CA LEU A 27 30.56 -17.66 -21.78
C LEU A 27 29.38 -16.66 -21.80
N PHE A 28 28.83 -16.36 -22.99
CA PHE A 28 27.67 -15.49 -23.13
C PHE A 28 26.41 -16.16 -22.59
N CYS A 29 26.07 -17.39 -23.02
CA CYS A 29 24.88 -18.09 -22.51
C CYS A 29 25.01 -18.42 -20.99
N PHE A 30 26.19 -18.77 -20.47
CA PHE A 30 26.37 -19.05 -19.03
C PHE A 30 26.37 -17.78 -18.16
N GLY A 31 26.92 -16.67 -18.67
CA GLY A 31 26.86 -15.36 -18.03
C GLY A 31 25.44 -14.78 -18.01
N SER A 32 24.74 -14.87 -19.15
CA SER A 32 23.33 -14.47 -19.29
C SER A 32 22.39 -15.36 -18.48
N HIS A 33 22.66 -16.66 -18.33
CA HIS A 33 21.86 -17.57 -17.51
C HIS A 33 21.95 -17.22 -16.02
N LYS A 34 23.14 -16.91 -15.50
CA LYS A 34 23.31 -16.47 -14.10
C LYS A 34 22.68 -15.10 -13.84
N ALA A 35 22.86 -14.14 -14.76
CA ALA A 35 22.23 -12.82 -14.66
C ALA A 35 20.71 -12.90 -14.73
N LEU A 36 20.16 -13.76 -15.59
CA LEU A 36 18.72 -13.95 -15.76
C LEU A 36 18.08 -14.75 -14.63
N LEU A 37 18.76 -15.75 -14.07
CA LEU A 37 18.34 -16.44 -12.84
C LEU A 37 18.35 -15.49 -11.62
N MET A 38 19.36 -14.62 -11.52
CA MET A 38 19.40 -13.57 -10.49
C MET A 38 18.27 -12.57 -10.68
N ALA A 39 18.03 -12.09 -11.91
CA ALA A 39 16.91 -11.18 -12.22
C ALA A 39 15.54 -11.82 -11.91
N CYS A 40 15.35 -13.10 -12.23
CA CYS A 40 14.11 -13.82 -11.95
C CYS A 40 13.86 -13.99 -10.44
N SER A 41 14.92 -14.19 -9.66
CA SER A 41 14.83 -14.28 -8.19
C SER A 41 14.46 -12.92 -7.56
N VAL A 42 15.02 -11.82 -8.08
CA VAL A 42 14.66 -10.46 -7.66
C VAL A 42 13.21 -10.13 -8.00
N ILE A 43 12.73 -10.50 -9.19
CA ILE A 43 11.33 -10.29 -9.59
C ILE A 43 10.36 -11.06 -8.70
N LYS A 44 10.67 -12.32 -8.35
CA LYS A 44 9.86 -13.11 -7.42
C LYS A 44 9.79 -12.48 -6.03
N LEU A 45 10.92 -11.99 -5.52
CA LEU A 45 10.96 -11.29 -4.23
C LEU A 45 10.13 -10.01 -4.28
N PHE A 46 10.22 -9.24 -5.36
CA PHE A 46 9.44 -8.02 -5.55
C PHE A 46 7.94 -8.29 -5.60
N ILE A 47 7.51 -9.33 -6.32
CA ILE A 47 6.11 -9.77 -6.38
C ILE A 47 5.62 -10.19 -4.98
N LEU A 48 6.42 -10.94 -4.22
CA LEU A 48 6.07 -11.34 -2.85
C LEU A 48 5.91 -10.12 -1.92
N LEU A 49 6.78 -9.11 -2.04
CA LEU A 49 6.70 -7.86 -1.28
C LEU A 49 5.44 -7.06 -1.63
N CYS A 50 5.01 -7.06 -2.89
CA CYS A 50 3.76 -6.41 -3.29
C CYS A 50 2.52 -7.05 -2.66
N PHE A 51 2.51 -8.38 -2.46
CA PHE A 51 1.39 -9.07 -1.80
C PHE A 51 1.34 -8.84 -0.28
N LEU A 52 2.46 -8.44 0.33
CA LEU A 52 2.52 -8.04 1.74
C LEU A 52 2.14 -6.58 1.95
N TYR A 53 1.89 -5.82 0.89
CA TYR A 53 1.40 -4.46 1.02
C TYR A 53 -0.03 -4.52 1.56
N GLU A 54 -0.21 -4.16 2.82
CA GLU A 54 -1.53 -4.00 3.41
C GLU A 54 -2.34 -3.02 2.56
N ALA A 55 -3.48 -3.50 2.04
CA ALA A 55 -4.44 -2.63 1.37
C ALA A 55 -5.04 -1.70 2.43
N LYS A 56 -4.40 -0.56 2.65
CA LYS A 56 -4.98 0.54 3.43
C LYS A 56 -6.27 0.97 2.74
N GLY A 57 -7.26 1.36 3.54
CA GLY A 57 -8.54 1.85 3.02
C GLY A 57 -8.43 3.22 2.38
N TRP A 58 -9.53 3.98 2.38
CA TRP A 58 -9.46 5.35 1.87
C TRP A 58 -8.56 6.21 2.76
N VAL A 59 -7.84 7.15 2.14
CA VAL A 59 -6.98 8.13 2.83
C VAL A 59 -7.39 9.52 2.40
N ALA A 60 -7.54 10.44 3.35
CA ALA A 60 -7.69 11.87 3.08
C ALA A 60 -6.71 12.67 3.92
N THR A 61 -6.34 13.86 3.45
CA THR A 61 -5.47 14.78 4.18
C THR A 61 -6.17 16.12 4.30
N ILE A 62 -6.27 16.62 5.53
CA ILE A 62 -6.81 17.94 5.86
C ILE A 62 -5.63 18.87 6.14
N PRO A 63 -5.33 19.86 5.28
CA PRO A 63 -4.34 20.87 5.58
C PRO A 63 -4.85 21.79 6.70
N LEU A 64 -3.96 22.15 7.62
CA LEU A 64 -4.23 23.00 8.77
C LEU A 64 -3.28 24.19 8.80
N VAL A 65 -3.81 25.33 9.21
CA VAL A 65 -3.02 26.53 9.53
C VAL A 65 -2.56 26.42 10.97
N GLU A 66 -1.33 26.87 11.24
CA GLU A 66 -0.80 26.92 12.60
C GLU A 66 -1.70 27.78 13.51
N ASN A 67 -1.99 27.27 14.71
CA ASN A 67 -2.78 27.98 15.71
C ASN A 67 -1.85 28.65 16.73
N GLU A 68 -1.96 29.97 16.88
CA GLU A 68 -1.14 30.75 17.81
C GLU A 68 -1.30 30.32 19.28
N GLY A 69 -2.47 29.79 19.65
CA GLY A 69 -2.74 29.28 21.00
C GLY A 69 -2.17 27.90 21.28
N TYR A 70 -1.83 27.13 20.22
CA TYR A 70 -1.29 25.77 20.32
C TYR A 70 -0.13 25.57 19.33
N PRO A 71 0.99 26.29 19.52
CA PRO A 71 2.13 26.21 18.62
C PRO A 71 2.71 24.80 18.57
N GLY A 72 3.07 24.33 17.38
CA GLY A 72 3.66 23.00 17.20
C GLY A 72 2.67 21.83 17.25
N LYS A 73 1.36 22.08 17.32
CA LYS A 73 0.30 21.05 17.41
C LYS A 73 -0.68 21.17 16.26
N CYS A 74 -1.28 20.05 15.85
CA CYS A 74 -2.43 20.09 14.97
C CYS A 74 -3.66 20.54 15.76
N TYR A 75 -4.20 21.71 15.41
CA TYR A 75 -5.47 22.20 15.94
C TYR A 75 -6.56 22.02 14.89
N TYR A 76 -7.56 21.22 15.19
CA TYR A 76 -8.70 20.96 14.31
C TYR A 76 -10.00 21.08 15.09
N THR A 77 -10.96 21.84 14.57
CA THR A 77 -12.31 21.90 15.15
C THR A 77 -13.17 20.85 14.47
N LYS A 78 -13.68 19.90 15.25
CA LYS A 78 -14.62 18.87 14.77
C LYS A 78 -15.94 19.50 14.33
N ASP A 79 -16.76 18.72 13.60
CA ASP A 79 -18.07 19.18 13.11
C ASP A 79 -19.04 19.59 14.24
N ASP A 80 -18.87 19.03 15.44
CA ASP A 80 -19.64 19.36 16.65
C ASP A 80 -19.15 20.63 17.37
N GLY A 81 -18.08 21.27 16.87
CA GLY A 81 -17.46 22.45 17.46
C GLY A 81 -16.42 22.14 18.55
N THR A 82 -16.17 20.86 18.88
CA THR A 82 -15.18 20.47 19.88
C THR A 82 -13.76 20.60 19.31
N PRO A 83 -12.82 21.27 20.01
CA PRO A 83 -11.44 21.33 19.56
C PRO A 83 -10.74 19.99 19.78
N LEU A 84 -10.06 19.52 18.75
CA LEU A 84 -9.13 18.40 18.78
C LEU A 84 -7.71 18.96 18.64
N ILE A 85 -6.87 18.68 19.63
CA ILE A 85 -5.48 19.13 19.68
C ILE A 85 -4.61 17.88 19.75
N LEU A 86 -3.75 17.71 18.75
CA LEU A 86 -2.87 16.55 18.64
C LEU A 86 -1.41 16.99 18.52
N ASP A 87 -0.52 16.26 19.18
CA ASP A 87 0.92 16.35 18.97
C ASP A 87 1.32 15.80 17.59
N ILE A 88 2.44 16.27 17.04
CA ILE A 88 2.97 15.72 15.77
C ILE A 88 3.27 14.23 15.95
N GLY A 89 2.73 13.40 15.05
CA GLY A 89 2.82 11.94 15.09
C GLY A 89 1.81 11.28 16.02
N GLU A 90 1.03 12.04 16.79
CA GLU A 90 -0.04 11.49 17.62
C GLU A 90 -1.16 10.95 16.74
N THR A 91 -1.68 9.79 17.15
CA THR A 91 -2.81 9.12 16.50
C THR A 91 -4.03 9.24 17.39
N PHE A 92 -5.15 9.67 16.81
CA PHE A 92 -6.44 9.74 17.45
C PHE A 92 -7.44 8.83 16.74
N ILE A 93 -8.15 8.02 17.51
CA ILE A 93 -9.23 7.18 17.02
C ILE A 93 -10.53 7.74 17.61
N PRO A 94 -11.40 8.35 16.79
CA PRO A 94 -12.69 8.83 17.26
C PRO A 94 -13.56 7.67 17.78
N PRO A 95 -14.46 7.97 18.74
CA PRO A 95 -15.44 6.99 19.18
C PRO A 95 -16.45 6.68 18.07
N PRO A 96 -17.18 5.56 18.17
CA PRO A 96 -18.21 5.22 17.20
C PRO A 96 -19.29 6.32 17.15
N PRO A 97 -19.92 6.56 15.97
CA PRO A 97 -19.91 5.72 14.78
C PRO A 97 -18.77 6.02 13.78
N GLU A 98 -17.85 6.92 14.12
CA GLU A 98 -16.74 7.28 13.24
C GLU A 98 -15.74 6.12 13.13
N CYS A 99 -15.44 5.71 11.90
CA CYS A 99 -14.63 4.52 11.63
C CYS A 99 -13.41 4.85 10.75
N HIS A 100 -12.50 5.61 11.34
CA HIS A 100 -11.22 6.01 10.75
C HIS A 100 -10.22 6.31 11.87
N GLU A 101 -8.93 6.37 11.54
CA GLU A 101 -7.90 6.93 12.42
C GLU A 101 -7.45 8.30 11.87
N MET A 102 -6.98 9.17 12.76
CA MET A 102 -6.45 10.48 12.44
C MET A 102 -5.01 10.56 12.94
N VAL A 103 -4.07 10.99 12.10
CA VAL A 103 -2.67 11.17 12.46
C VAL A 103 -2.25 12.60 12.17
N CYS A 104 -1.74 13.29 13.19
CA CYS A 104 -1.19 14.63 13.02
C CYS A 104 0.22 14.56 12.41
N SER A 105 0.47 15.39 11.40
CA SER A 105 1.72 15.44 10.67
C SER A 105 2.09 16.89 10.32
N LYS A 106 3.38 17.11 10.06
CA LYS A 106 3.90 18.40 9.60
C LYS A 106 4.67 18.21 8.31
N PHE A 107 4.29 18.92 7.26
CA PHE A 107 4.94 18.90 5.95
C PHE A 107 5.52 20.29 5.67
N GLY A 108 6.82 20.45 5.92
CA GLY A 108 7.47 21.76 5.85
C GLY A 108 6.94 22.69 6.94
N GLU A 109 6.31 23.79 6.54
CA GLU A 109 5.71 24.78 7.46
C GLU A 109 4.21 24.53 7.71
N GLU A 110 3.59 23.63 6.96
CA GLU A 110 2.15 23.34 7.08
C GLU A 110 1.89 22.16 8.01
N TYR A 111 0.81 22.25 8.77
CA TYR A 111 0.29 21.16 9.58
C TYR A 111 -0.77 20.42 8.78
N ALA A 112 -0.91 19.11 9.00
CA ALA A 112 -1.94 18.33 8.34
C ALA A 112 -2.39 17.17 9.21
N ILE A 113 -3.68 16.85 9.13
CA ILE A 113 -4.21 15.61 9.67
C ILE A 113 -4.46 14.65 8.51
N SER A 114 -3.84 13.48 8.57
CA SER A 114 -4.13 12.37 7.69
C SER A 114 -5.20 11.49 8.31
N LEU A 115 -6.28 11.23 7.57
CA LEU A 115 -7.36 10.34 7.94
C LEU A 115 -7.19 9.04 7.15
N THR A 116 -7.20 7.91 7.83
CA THR A 116 -7.21 6.58 7.20
C THR A 116 -8.48 5.86 7.63
N GLY A 117 -9.32 5.48 6.68
CA GLY A 117 -10.54 4.72 6.95
C GLY A 117 -10.51 3.31 6.38
N CYS A 118 -11.66 2.65 6.37
CA CYS A 118 -11.81 1.30 5.86
C CYS A 118 -11.71 1.21 4.33
N GLY A 119 -11.27 0.05 3.83
CA GLY A 119 -11.41 -0.28 2.41
C GLY A 119 -12.87 -0.50 2.02
N SER A 120 -13.16 -0.39 0.72
CA SER A 120 -14.44 -0.79 0.16
C SER A 120 -14.45 -2.29 -0.09
N VAL A 121 -15.47 -2.98 0.40
CA VAL A 121 -15.70 -4.43 0.20
C VAL A 121 -17.04 -4.63 -0.51
N GLY A 122 -17.06 -5.47 -1.53
CA GLY A 122 -18.30 -5.88 -2.19
C GLY A 122 -18.97 -7.02 -1.41
N ALA A 123 -20.30 -6.98 -1.29
CA ALA A 123 -21.05 -8.12 -0.78
C ALA A 123 -21.20 -9.20 -1.86
N PRO A 124 -21.23 -10.49 -1.48
CA PRO A 124 -21.72 -11.58 -2.34
C PRO A 124 -23.16 -11.34 -2.80
N GLU A 125 -23.59 -12.05 -3.85
CA GLU A 125 -24.98 -12.00 -4.33
C GLU A 125 -25.96 -12.41 -3.24
N GLY A 126 -27.04 -11.64 -3.07
CA GLY A 126 -28.04 -11.87 -2.02
C GLY A 126 -27.62 -11.46 -0.60
N CYS A 127 -26.47 -10.80 -0.44
CA CYS A 127 -25.99 -10.32 0.85
C CYS A 127 -25.80 -8.79 0.85
N GLU A 128 -25.93 -8.18 2.01
CA GLU A 128 -25.62 -6.76 2.27
C GLU A 128 -24.40 -6.63 3.18
N VAL A 129 -23.58 -5.60 2.95
CA VAL A 129 -22.47 -5.26 3.86
C VAL A 129 -23.03 -4.49 5.05
N ILE A 130 -22.80 -5.02 6.25
CA ILE A 130 -23.12 -4.39 7.51
C ILE A 130 -21.83 -3.96 8.19
N ARG A 131 -21.81 -2.72 8.68
CA ARG A 131 -20.73 -2.22 9.55
C ARG A 131 -21.15 -2.33 11.00
N ASP A 132 -20.19 -2.64 11.85
CA ASP A 132 -20.38 -2.56 13.30
C ASP A 132 -20.18 -1.11 13.76
N GLU A 133 -21.29 -0.39 13.92
CA GLU A 133 -21.30 0.99 14.39
C GLU A 133 -20.99 1.13 15.89
N SER A 134 -20.76 0.02 16.60
CA SER A 134 -20.35 0.03 18.02
C SER A 134 -18.85 -0.18 18.22
N ALA A 135 -18.13 -0.57 17.16
CA ALA A 135 -16.69 -0.81 17.21
C ALA A 135 -15.87 0.42 16.81
N THR A 136 -14.64 0.49 17.29
CA THR A 136 -13.64 1.51 16.90
C THR A 136 -12.80 1.03 15.72
N TYR A 137 -12.05 1.94 15.08
CA TYR A 137 -11.07 1.55 14.06
C TYR A 137 -9.90 0.78 14.70
N PRO A 138 -9.37 -0.28 14.05
CA PRO A 138 -9.75 -0.84 12.76
C PRO A 138 -10.86 -1.92 12.83
N GLU A 139 -11.35 -2.27 14.02
CA GLU A 139 -12.32 -3.36 14.21
C GLU A 139 -13.66 -3.10 13.50
N CYS A 140 -14.10 -1.84 13.43
CA CYS A 140 -15.30 -1.43 12.69
C CYS A 140 -15.19 -1.62 11.17
N CYS A 141 -13.99 -1.87 10.64
CA CYS A 141 -13.75 -2.18 9.23
C CYS A 141 -13.96 -3.65 8.88
N GLN A 142 -14.15 -4.53 9.87
CA GLN A 142 -14.36 -5.94 9.59
C GLN A 142 -15.67 -6.14 8.80
N PRO A 143 -15.62 -6.79 7.62
CA PRO A 143 -16.82 -7.01 6.83
C PRO A 143 -17.77 -7.96 7.57
N ARG A 144 -18.99 -7.51 7.85
CA ARG A 144 -20.09 -8.38 8.26
C ARG A 144 -21.10 -8.43 7.14
N PHE A 145 -21.63 -9.61 6.87
CA PHE A 145 -22.64 -9.80 5.82
C PHE A 145 -23.95 -10.26 6.45
N ARG A 146 -25.06 -9.69 5.99
CA ARG A 146 -26.40 -10.23 6.22
C ARG A 146 -26.92 -10.72 4.89
N CYS A 147 -27.22 -12.00 4.82
CA CYS A 147 -27.77 -12.65 3.64
C CYS A 147 -29.19 -13.11 3.96
N GLU A 148 -30.08 -12.99 2.99
CA GLU A 148 -31.47 -13.49 3.07
C GLU A 148 -31.58 -14.98 2.72
#